data_AF-A0A3B8RL34-F1
#
_entry.id   AF-A0A3B8RL34-F1
#
_cell.length_a   1.000
_cell.length_b   1.000
_cell.length_c   1.000
_cell.angle_alpha   90.00
_cell.angle_beta   90.00
_cell.angle_gamma   90.00
#
_symmetry.space_group_name_H-M   'P 1'
#
loop_
_entity.id
_entity.type
_entity.pdbx_description
1 polymer ?
#
loop_
_entity_poly.entity_id
_entity_poly.type
_entity_poly.pdbx_seq_one_letter_code
_entity_poly.pdbx_strand_id
1 'polypeptide(L)'
;MRIIIIVLIQILILTHTVSAIEFTPINKLNNDNFTVCSITINSDDEIKTFYDQLNKGNNKGKFQFVELTKLGDRDNWFNNSCNEQLLMCDILLISGHFGGSFFGNKELTLSTDELESKICDQSCKRILNNPKEVFLFGCNTLAGKDADTRTMEEYIEILVRDNIPRTTAEHIASYRYSPLGDEFKQRMKKVFSEVPHLYGFKSIGPSGKSVKQYLDKYFLKKKDYSNYLNNETTLKVVDSLGQINYTENKDLFDALKVTNF
;
A
#
# COMPACT_ATOMS: atom_id res chain seq x y z
N MET A 1 -9.48 62.35 22.75
CA MET A 1 -10.93 62.23 22.45
C MET A 1 -11.04 61.34 21.21
N ARG A 2 -11.51 60.10 21.15
CA ARG A 2 -12.23 59.12 22.01
C ARG A 2 -11.74 57.73 21.55
N ILE A 3 -11.22 56.88 22.44
CA ILE A 3 -11.82 55.59 22.89
C ILE A 3 -12.43 54.73 21.77
N ILE A 4 -11.78 53.62 21.42
CA ILE A 4 -12.45 52.41 20.91
C ILE A 4 -11.94 51.23 21.72
N ILE A 5 -12.86 50.66 22.50
CA ILE A 5 -12.75 49.45 23.30
C ILE A 5 -12.98 48.27 22.34
N ILE A 6 -12.03 47.32 22.27
CA ILE A 6 -12.27 46.03 21.62
C ILE A 6 -12.25 44.96 22.72
N VAL A 7 -13.43 44.38 22.94
CA VAL A 7 -13.70 43.29 23.88
C VAL A 7 -13.15 41.99 23.30
N LEU A 8 -12.19 41.37 23.98
CA LEU A 8 -11.75 40.00 23.71
C LEU A 8 -12.67 39.03 24.47
N ILE A 9 -13.50 38.29 23.72
CA ILE A 9 -14.28 37.16 24.23
C ILE A 9 -13.37 35.92 24.14
N GLN A 10 -12.92 35.40 25.29
CA GLN A 10 -12.33 34.07 25.38
C GLN A 10 -13.44 33.02 25.31
N ILE A 11 -13.50 32.28 24.20
CA ILE A 11 -14.26 31.03 24.14
C ILE A 11 -13.27 29.89 24.41
N LEU A 12 -13.38 29.30 25.61
CA LEU A 12 -12.66 28.10 26.00
C LEU A 12 -13.46 26.89 25.47
N ILE A 13 -13.09 26.32 24.33
CA ILE A 13 -13.61 25.01 23.91
C ILE A 13 -12.55 23.96 24.23
N LEU A 14 -12.80 23.18 25.29
CA LEU A 14 -12.14 21.89 25.48
C LEU A 14 -12.66 20.93 24.39
N THR A 15 -11.87 20.69 23.36
CA THR A 15 -12.06 19.54 22.48
C THR A 15 -10.95 18.52 22.74
N HIS A 16 -11.36 17.29 23.01
CA HIS A 16 -10.48 16.13 23.07
C HIS A 16 -9.71 16.00 21.76
N THR A 17 -8.38 15.96 21.84
CA THR A 17 -7.49 15.76 20.69
C THR A 17 -7.59 14.32 20.21
N VAL A 18 -8.38 14.09 19.17
CA VAL A 18 -8.07 13.01 18.22
C VAL A 18 -6.76 13.42 17.55
N SER A 19 -5.67 12.71 17.81
CA SER A 19 -4.41 12.92 17.09
C SER A 19 -4.65 12.58 15.62
N ALA A 20 -4.92 13.60 14.82
CA ALA A 20 -4.82 13.51 13.38
C ALA A 20 -3.33 13.26 13.05
N ILE A 21 -3.07 12.25 12.21
CA ILE A 21 -1.74 12.04 11.65
C ILE A 21 -1.50 13.25 10.74
N GLU A 22 -0.61 14.15 11.14
CA GLU A 22 -0.18 15.27 10.32
C GLU A 22 0.66 14.73 9.16
N PHE A 23 0.03 14.65 7.98
CA PHE A 23 0.74 14.41 6.73
C PHE A 23 1.44 15.70 6.35
N THR A 24 2.77 15.69 6.40
CA THR A 24 3.58 16.86 6.05
C THR A 24 3.44 17.15 4.55
N PRO A 25 3.22 18.41 4.14
CA PRO A 25 3.32 18.80 2.74
C PRO A 25 4.72 18.43 2.21
N ILE A 26 4.82 18.12 0.91
CA ILE A 26 6.05 17.72 0.22
C ILE A 26 7.05 18.88 0.25
N ASN A 27 7.72 19.08 1.39
CA ASN A 27 8.71 20.12 1.59
C ASN A 27 10.05 19.46 1.86
N LYS A 28 10.93 19.60 0.86
CA LYS A 28 12.37 19.33 0.87
C LYS A 28 12.73 17.95 1.41
N LEU A 29 12.83 16.99 0.48
CA LEU A 29 13.48 15.69 0.66
C LEU A 29 14.79 15.90 1.44
N ASN A 30 14.80 15.55 2.72
CA ASN A 30 16.05 15.34 3.43
C ASN A 30 16.65 14.09 2.78
N ASN A 31 17.83 14.22 2.17
CA ASN A 31 18.45 13.19 1.33
C ASN A 31 18.80 11.89 2.09
N ASP A 32 18.56 11.87 3.41
CA ASP A 32 18.82 10.76 4.32
C ASP A 32 17.52 10.04 4.77
N ASN A 33 16.34 10.52 4.36
CA ASN A 33 15.04 9.99 4.79
C ASN A 33 14.37 9.15 3.70
N PHE A 34 13.87 7.97 4.06
CA PHE A 34 13.10 7.10 3.18
C PHE A 34 11.65 7.57 3.05
N THR A 35 11.09 7.48 1.85
CA THR A 35 9.69 7.79 1.59
C THR A 35 8.81 6.55 1.66
N VAL A 36 7.83 6.57 2.57
CA VAL A 36 6.76 5.59 2.68
C VAL A 36 5.53 6.17 1.99
N CYS A 37 5.20 5.64 0.81
CA CYS A 37 4.00 6.00 0.08
C CYS A 37 2.87 5.03 0.42
N SER A 38 1.67 5.55 0.63
CA SER A 38 0.46 4.76 0.86
C SER A 38 -0.65 5.10 -0.12
N ILE A 39 -1.39 4.07 -0.51
CA ILE A 39 -2.65 4.14 -1.24
C ILE A 39 -3.69 3.47 -0.34
N THR A 40 -4.42 4.26 0.45
CA THR A 40 -5.39 3.74 1.43
C THR A 40 -6.83 3.79 0.90
N ILE A 41 -7.20 2.83 0.05
CA ILE A 41 -8.53 2.76 -0.56
C ILE A 41 -9.59 2.17 0.39
N ASN A 42 -9.19 1.22 1.24
CA ASN A 42 -10.11 0.57 2.19
C ASN A 42 -9.98 1.07 3.63
N SER A 43 -8.78 1.00 4.20
CA SER A 43 -8.49 1.38 5.59
C SER A 43 -7.12 2.04 5.73
N ASP A 44 -6.94 2.75 6.85
CA ASP A 44 -5.67 3.35 7.24
C ASP A 44 -4.88 2.48 8.23
N ASP A 45 -5.40 1.32 8.63
CA ASP A 45 -4.85 0.53 9.73
C ASP A 45 -3.42 0.00 9.41
N GLU A 46 -3.20 -0.35 8.14
CA GLU A 46 -1.89 -0.78 7.62
C GLU A 46 -0.86 0.35 7.78
N ILE A 47 -1.16 1.53 7.22
CA ILE A 47 -0.22 2.66 7.24
C ILE A 47 -0.01 3.23 8.64
N LYS A 48 -1.05 3.21 9.50
CA LYS A 48 -0.94 3.56 10.93
C LYS A 48 0.06 2.66 11.63
N THR A 49 0.03 1.36 11.35
CA THR A 49 0.99 0.42 11.94
C THR A 49 2.41 0.68 11.45
N PHE A 50 2.60 0.99 10.17
CA PHE A 50 3.92 1.40 9.65
C PHE A 50 4.41 2.66 10.34
N TYR A 51 3.56 3.69 10.48
CA TYR A 51 3.90 4.92 11.18
C TYR A 51 4.35 4.64 12.62
N ASP A 52 3.56 3.85 13.35
CA ASP A 52 3.87 3.49 14.73
C ASP A 52 5.20 2.74 14.87
N GLN A 53 5.56 1.88 13.92
CA GLN A 53 6.78 1.07 14.01
C GLN A 53 8.02 1.83 13.51
N LEU A 54 7.86 2.64 12.47
CA LEU A 54 8.95 3.38 11.84
C LEU A 54 9.26 4.72 12.55
N ASN A 55 8.37 5.21 13.42
CA ASN A 55 8.64 6.40 14.22
C ASN A 55 9.23 6.09 15.63
N LYS A 56 9.78 4.90 15.83
CA LYS A 56 10.33 4.43 17.11
C LYS A 56 11.78 3.95 16.97
N GLY A 57 12.49 3.93 18.10
CA GLY A 57 13.84 3.37 18.21
C GLY A 57 14.81 3.96 17.16
N ASN A 58 15.58 3.08 16.50
CA ASN A 58 16.57 3.45 15.49
C ASN A 58 15.97 4.04 14.19
N ASN A 59 14.65 3.93 14.00
CA ASN A 59 13.96 4.41 12.80
C ASN A 59 13.46 5.85 12.95
N LYS A 60 13.39 6.38 14.18
CA LYS A 60 12.81 7.70 14.48
C LYS A 60 13.47 8.80 13.64
N GLY A 61 12.64 9.55 12.91
CA GLY A 61 13.07 10.69 12.09
C GLY A 61 13.65 10.33 10.72
N LYS A 62 13.75 9.04 10.37
CA LYS A 62 14.33 8.56 9.10
C LYS A 62 13.31 8.26 8.00
N PHE A 63 12.02 8.41 8.29
CA PHE A 63 10.93 8.06 7.39
C PHE A 63 9.97 9.24 7.24
N GLN A 64 9.59 9.53 5.99
CA GLN A 64 8.52 10.46 5.64
C GLN A 64 7.35 9.69 5.04
N PHE A 65 6.13 10.13 5.34
CA PHE A 65 4.90 9.43 4.95
C PHE A 65 4.10 10.28 3.97
N VAL A 66 3.73 9.71 2.83
CA VAL A 66 2.96 10.37 1.79
C VAL A 66 1.75 9.52 1.44
N GLU A 67 0.54 10.07 1.63
CA GLU A 67 -0.69 9.44 1.19
C GLU A 67 -1.05 9.91 -0.22
N LEU A 68 -0.93 9.00 -1.19
CA LEU A 68 -1.10 9.30 -2.60
C LEU A 68 -2.56 9.63 -2.96
N THR A 69 -3.53 9.00 -2.27
CA THR A 69 -4.95 9.28 -2.51
C THR A 69 -5.37 10.70 -2.14
N LYS A 70 -4.51 11.47 -1.45
CA LYS A 70 -4.73 12.88 -1.12
C LYS A 70 -4.14 13.86 -2.13
N LEU A 71 -3.41 13.37 -3.13
CA LEU A 71 -2.74 14.22 -4.14
C LEU A 71 -3.67 14.57 -5.31
N GLY A 72 -4.96 14.77 -5.07
CA GLY A 72 -5.92 15.10 -6.12
C GLY A 72 -7.35 14.90 -5.66
N ASP A 73 -8.25 14.87 -6.62
CA ASP A 73 -9.63 14.43 -6.42
C ASP A 73 -9.77 12.93 -6.70
N ARG A 74 -11.00 12.43 -6.54
CA ARG A 74 -11.36 11.02 -6.71
C ARG A 74 -10.93 10.43 -8.06
N ASP A 75 -10.93 11.22 -9.12
CA ASP A 75 -10.77 10.72 -10.48
C ASP A 75 -9.33 10.91 -11.02
N ASN A 76 -8.53 11.77 -10.38
CA ASN A 76 -7.18 12.09 -10.84
C ASN A 76 -6.06 11.91 -9.80
N TRP A 77 -6.35 11.51 -8.56
CA TRP A 77 -5.33 11.38 -7.50
C TRP A 77 -4.12 10.53 -7.92
N PHE A 78 -4.33 9.42 -8.64
CA PHE A 78 -3.23 8.55 -9.03
C PHE A 78 -2.39 9.18 -10.14
N ASN A 79 -3.04 9.75 -11.15
CA ASN A 79 -2.39 10.53 -12.20
C ASN A 79 -1.54 11.68 -11.63
N ASN A 80 -2.11 12.44 -10.71
CA ASN A 80 -1.42 13.54 -10.06
C ASN A 80 -0.25 13.05 -9.20
N SER A 81 -0.41 11.93 -8.49
CA SER A 81 0.68 11.29 -7.74
C SER A 81 1.85 10.95 -8.66
N CYS A 82 1.58 10.36 -9.82
CA CYS A 82 2.62 10.02 -10.80
C CYS A 82 3.29 11.27 -11.40
N ASN A 83 2.56 12.38 -11.54
CA ASN A 83 3.06 13.64 -12.09
C ASN A 83 3.88 14.48 -11.08
N GLU A 84 3.91 14.10 -9.81
CA GLU A 84 4.65 14.82 -8.78
C GLU A 84 6.17 14.62 -8.95
N GLN A 85 6.82 15.63 -9.55
CA GLN A 85 8.21 15.54 -10.00
C GLN A 85 9.22 15.27 -8.89
N LEU A 86 8.88 15.55 -7.63
CA LEU A 86 9.77 15.30 -6.49
C LEU A 86 9.43 14.02 -5.72
N LEU A 87 8.26 13.42 -5.92
CA LEU A 87 7.84 12.22 -5.20
C LEU A 87 8.51 10.93 -5.69
N MET A 88 9.31 10.31 -4.83
CA MET A 88 9.92 9.00 -5.06
C MET A 88 9.68 8.11 -3.86
N CYS A 89 9.09 6.94 -4.09
CA CYS A 89 8.71 6.01 -3.03
C CYS A 89 9.81 4.97 -2.79
N ASP A 90 10.31 4.85 -1.57
CA ASP A 90 11.20 3.75 -1.16
C ASP A 90 10.40 2.51 -0.71
N ILE A 91 9.20 2.76 -0.18
CA ILE A 91 8.22 1.75 0.19
C ILE A 91 6.87 2.18 -0.37
N LEU A 92 6.12 1.23 -0.93
CA LEU A 92 4.74 1.46 -1.35
C LEU A 92 3.80 0.47 -0.64
N LEU A 93 2.72 0.99 -0.09
CA LEU A 93 1.65 0.20 0.49
C LEU A 93 0.35 0.48 -0.25
N ILE A 94 -0.37 -0.57 -0.64
CA ILE A 94 -1.70 -0.46 -1.23
C ILE A 94 -2.66 -1.23 -0.33
N SER A 95 -3.63 -0.53 0.28
CA SER A 95 -4.65 -1.10 1.15
C SER A 95 -6.02 -1.04 0.48
N GLY A 96 -6.54 -2.22 0.10
CA GLY A 96 -7.80 -2.36 -0.61
C GLY A 96 -8.31 -3.80 -0.62
N HIS A 97 -9.63 -3.99 -0.74
CA HIS A 97 -10.12 -5.24 -1.30
C HIS A 97 -9.61 -5.37 -2.74
N PHE A 98 -9.41 -6.59 -3.22
CA PHE A 98 -8.84 -6.81 -4.54
C PHE A 98 -9.56 -7.91 -5.31
N GLY A 99 -9.79 -7.61 -6.60
CA GLY A 99 -10.45 -8.48 -7.56
C GLY A 99 -10.11 -8.07 -9.00
N GLY A 100 -8.86 -7.71 -9.26
CA GLY A 100 -8.41 -7.09 -10.52
C GLY A 100 -8.36 -5.56 -10.46
N SER A 101 -9.11 -4.96 -9.54
CA SER A 101 -8.93 -3.59 -9.08
C SER A 101 -8.87 -3.56 -7.56
N PHE A 102 -8.16 -2.59 -7.01
CA PHE A 102 -8.29 -2.22 -5.61
C PHE A 102 -9.55 -1.38 -5.43
N PHE A 103 -10.33 -1.70 -4.41
CA PHE A 103 -11.57 -1.01 -4.03
C PHE A 103 -11.79 -1.11 -2.51
N GLY A 104 -12.75 -0.35 -1.98
CA GLY A 104 -13.06 -0.36 -0.55
C GLY A 104 -13.92 0.81 -0.13
N ASN A 105 -13.89 1.10 1.18
CA ASN A 105 -14.82 2.03 1.82
C ASN A 105 -14.66 3.50 1.41
N LYS A 106 -13.56 3.91 0.76
CA LYS A 106 -13.31 5.34 0.44
C LYS A 106 -13.83 5.80 -0.92
N GLU A 107 -14.68 5.03 -1.60
CA GLU A 107 -15.17 5.32 -2.95
C GLU A 107 -14.07 5.53 -4.02
N LEU A 108 -12.83 5.15 -3.70
CA LEU A 108 -11.69 5.18 -4.61
C LEU A 108 -11.50 3.80 -5.24
N THR A 109 -10.94 3.78 -6.45
CA THR A 109 -10.53 2.56 -7.12
C THR A 109 -9.17 2.74 -7.77
N LEU A 110 -8.40 1.65 -7.88
CA LEU A 110 -7.17 1.61 -8.66
C LEU A 110 -7.12 0.28 -9.40
N SER A 111 -7.25 0.31 -10.72
CA SER A 111 -7.28 -0.92 -11.52
C SER A 111 -5.89 -1.46 -11.82
N THR A 112 -5.76 -2.77 -12.03
CA THR A 112 -4.51 -3.36 -12.52
C THR A 112 -4.17 -2.84 -13.92
N ASP A 113 -5.19 -2.59 -14.76
CA ASP A 113 -4.99 -2.01 -16.10
C ASP A 113 -4.36 -0.61 -16.02
N GLU A 114 -4.81 0.22 -15.07
CA GLU A 114 -4.25 1.55 -14.83
C GLU A 114 -2.79 1.46 -14.34
N LEU A 115 -2.50 0.57 -13.38
CA LEU A 115 -1.13 0.30 -12.94
C LEU A 115 -0.22 -0.15 -14.10
N GLU A 116 -0.70 -1.08 -14.93
CA GLU A 116 0.01 -1.57 -16.10
C GLU A 116 0.22 -0.48 -17.15
N SER A 117 -0.78 0.34 -17.41
CA SER A 117 -0.68 1.47 -18.33
C SER A 117 0.41 2.45 -17.87
N LYS A 118 0.42 2.77 -16.57
CA LYS A 118 1.35 3.73 -15.95
C LYS A 118 2.79 3.26 -15.88
N ILE A 119 3.01 1.95 -15.87
CA ILE A 119 4.36 1.42 -16.02
C ILE A 119 4.75 1.30 -17.50
N CYS A 120 3.83 0.97 -18.40
CA CYS A 120 4.11 0.89 -19.84
C CYS A 120 4.55 2.24 -20.41
N ASP A 121 3.84 3.32 -20.06
CA ASP A 121 4.17 4.69 -20.49
C ASP A 121 5.29 5.36 -19.65
N GLN A 122 5.81 4.64 -18.65
CA GLN A 122 6.85 5.08 -17.72
C GLN A 122 6.48 6.29 -16.85
N SER A 123 5.23 6.75 -16.86
CA SER A 123 4.79 7.97 -16.17
C SER A 123 4.79 7.84 -14.65
N CYS A 124 4.77 6.62 -14.11
CA CYS A 124 4.72 6.39 -12.66
C CYS A 124 5.89 5.56 -12.12
N LYS A 125 7.01 5.51 -12.84
CA LYS A 125 8.18 4.69 -12.47
C LYS A 125 8.70 4.95 -11.07
N ARG A 126 8.68 6.21 -10.61
CA ARG A 126 9.17 6.64 -9.29
C ARG A 126 8.32 6.15 -8.12
N ILE A 127 7.08 5.71 -8.39
CA ILE A 127 6.16 5.16 -7.41
C ILE A 127 6.08 3.64 -7.54
N LEU A 128 6.07 3.10 -8.77
CA LEU A 128 5.83 1.67 -9.02
C LEU A 128 7.12 0.83 -9.12
N ASN A 129 8.20 1.37 -9.68
CA ASN A 129 9.45 0.60 -9.87
C ASN A 129 10.59 1.03 -8.95
N ASN A 130 10.55 2.25 -8.41
CA ASN A 130 11.55 2.69 -7.45
C ASN A 130 11.53 1.94 -6.11
N PRO A 131 10.37 1.58 -5.51
CA PRO A 131 10.36 0.99 -4.18
C PRO A 131 11.28 -0.22 -4.03
N LYS A 132 11.78 -0.38 -2.81
CA LYS A 132 12.51 -1.55 -2.34
C LYS A 132 11.54 -2.61 -1.87
N GLU A 133 10.43 -2.17 -1.27
CA GLU A 133 9.37 -3.05 -0.81
C GLU A 133 8.00 -2.52 -1.25
N VAL A 134 7.17 -3.41 -1.78
CA VAL A 134 5.76 -3.14 -2.10
C VAL A 134 4.87 -4.10 -1.30
N PHE A 135 3.88 -3.56 -0.60
CA PHE A 135 2.91 -4.32 0.17
C PHE A 135 1.51 -4.17 -0.42
N LEU A 136 0.99 -5.26 -0.97
CA LEU A 136 -0.35 -5.34 -1.58
C LEU A 136 -1.33 -5.97 -0.56
N PHE A 137 -1.87 -5.14 0.33
CA PHE A 137 -2.90 -5.55 1.29
C PHE A 137 -4.25 -5.66 0.58
N GLY A 138 -4.54 -6.89 0.15
CA GLY A 138 -5.80 -7.30 -0.45
C GLY A 138 -5.78 -8.80 -0.69
N CYS A 139 -6.95 -9.44 -0.59
CA CYS A 139 -7.06 -10.86 -0.94
C CYS A 139 -6.70 -11.06 -2.41
N ASN A 140 -6.11 -12.21 -2.75
CA ASN A 140 -5.82 -12.62 -4.13
C ASN A 140 -4.88 -11.70 -4.95
N THR A 141 -4.22 -10.71 -4.35
CA THR A 141 -3.31 -9.79 -5.05
C THR A 141 -2.16 -10.51 -5.77
N LEU A 142 -1.71 -11.64 -5.23
CA LEU A 142 -0.71 -12.52 -5.84
C LEU A 142 -1.25 -13.93 -6.10
N ALA A 143 -2.55 -14.06 -6.38
CA ALA A 143 -3.14 -15.34 -6.75
C ALA A 143 -2.72 -15.78 -8.16
N GLY A 144 -2.45 -17.08 -8.32
CA GLY A 144 -2.34 -17.75 -9.61
C GLY A 144 -3.70 -18.25 -10.08
N LYS A 145 -3.71 -19.21 -11.03
CA LYS A 145 -4.90 -19.98 -11.39
C LYS A 145 -5.08 -21.25 -10.56
N ASP A 146 -4.22 -21.48 -9.58
CA ASP A 146 -4.35 -22.59 -8.64
C ASP A 146 -5.63 -22.47 -7.79
N ALA A 147 -6.10 -23.63 -7.32
CA ALA A 147 -7.29 -23.73 -6.49
C ALA A 147 -7.14 -22.87 -5.22
N ASP A 148 -8.11 -22.00 -4.99
CA ASP A 148 -8.24 -21.28 -3.72
C ASP A 148 -8.84 -22.22 -2.66
N THR A 149 -8.68 -21.88 -1.39
CA THR A 149 -9.36 -22.56 -0.28
C THR A 149 -10.87 -22.37 -0.32
N ARG A 150 -11.32 -21.33 -1.03
CA ARG A 150 -12.72 -21.02 -1.31
C ARG A 150 -13.13 -21.55 -2.67
N THR A 151 -14.40 -21.88 -2.80
CA THR A 151 -15.07 -22.08 -4.10
C THR A 151 -15.34 -20.74 -4.79
N MET A 152 -15.66 -20.79 -6.08
CA MET A 152 -16.06 -19.59 -6.83
C MET A 152 -17.30 -18.94 -6.21
N GLU A 153 -18.30 -19.75 -5.83
CA GLU A 153 -19.55 -19.30 -5.22
C GLU A 153 -19.30 -18.63 -3.86
N GLU A 154 -18.48 -19.22 -3.00
CA GLU A 154 -18.10 -18.60 -1.72
C GLU A 154 -17.38 -17.26 -1.93
N TYR A 155 -16.54 -17.17 -2.96
CA TYR A 155 -15.84 -15.92 -3.29
C TYR A 155 -16.81 -14.84 -3.80
N ILE A 156 -17.78 -15.19 -4.64
CA ILE A 156 -18.84 -14.27 -5.09
C ILE A 156 -19.60 -13.72 -3.89
N GLU A 157 -20.01 -14.57 -2.95
CA GLU A 157 -20.76 -14.13 -1.76
C GLU A 157 -19.94 -13.20 -0.85
N ILE A 158 -18.62 -13.38 -0.78
CA ILE A 158 -17.73 -12.44 -0.09
C ILE A 158 -17.71 -11.08 -0.79
N LEU A 159 -17.55 -11.06 -2.11
CA LEU A 159 -17.52 -9.81 -2.88
C LEU A 159 -18.85 -9.06 -2.79
N VAL A 160 -19.98 -9.76 -2.85
CA VAL A 160 -21.31 -9.17 -2.67
C VAL A 160 -21.47 -8.56 -1.27
N ARG A 161 -20.96 -9.22 -0.24
CA ARG A 161 -20.94 -8.69 1.13
C ARG A 161 -20.08 -7.43 1.27
N ASP A 162 -19.02 -7.32 0.46
CA ASP A 162 -18.18 -6.13 0.36
C ASP A 162 -18.80 -5.02 -0.53
N ASN A 163 -20.12 -5.08 -0.76
CA ASN A 163 -20.92 -4.15 -1.57
C ASN A 163 -20.56 -4.11 -3.06
N ILE A 164 -19.99 -5.20 -3.60
CA ILE A 164 -19.79 -5.34 -5.04
C ILE A 164 -21.06 -5.87 -5.70
N PRO A 165 -21.58 -5.23 -6.78
CA PRO A 165 -22.74 -5.75 -7.50
C PRO A 165 -22.50 -7.20 -7.93
N ARG A 166 -23.50 -8.08 -7.75
CA ARG A 166 -23.37 -9.53 -8.01
C ARG A 166 -22.80 -9.84 -9.40
N THR A 167 -23.25 -9.14 -10.43
CA THR A 167 -22.74 -9.30 -11.80
C THR A 167 -21.25 -8.98 -11.92
N THR A 168 -20.78 -7.97 -11.20
CA THR A 168 -19.35 -7.62 -11.13
C THR A 168 -18.58 -8.66 -10.32
N ALA A 169 -19.13 -9.13 -9.21
CA ALA A 169 -18.54 -10.19 -8.40
C ALA A 169 -18.37 -11.50 -9.19
N GLU A 170 -19.37 -11.88 -9.98
CA GLU A 170 -19.33 -13.03 -10.89
C GLU A 170 -18.23 -12.89 -11.94
N HIS A 171 -18.07 -11.70 -12.54
CA HIS A 171 -16.98 -11.45 -13.48
C HIS A 171 -15.59 -11.55 -12.82
N ILE A 172 -15.42 -10.97 -11.63
CA ILE A 172 -14.17 -11.04 -10.86
C ILE A 172 -13.84 -12.49 -10.51
N ALA A 173 -14.82 -13.24 -9.99
CA ALA A 173 -14.64 -14.64 -9.64
C ALA A 173 -14.36 -15.49 -10.88
N SER A 174 -15.09 -15.26 -11.98
CA SER A 174 -14.83 -15.93 -13.26
C SER A 174 -13.41 -15.68 -13.74
N TYR A 175 -12.90 -14.44 -13.67
CA TYR A 175 -11.52 -14.14 -14.04
C TYR A 175 -10.50 -14.85 -13.13
N ARG A 176 -10.77 -14.93 -11.82
CA ARG A 176 -9.88 -15.61 -10.85
C ARG A 176 -9.82 -17.13 -11.03
N TYR A 177 -10.95 -17.77 -11.30
CA TYR A 177 -11.07 -19.24 -11.34
C TYR A 177 -11.06 -19.82 -12.75
N SER A 178 -11.20 -19.00 -13.79
CA SER A 178 -11.05 -19.44 -15.17
C SER A 178 -9.58 -19.71 -15.51
N PRO A 179 -9.29 -20.78 -16.28
CA PRO A 179 -7.95 -21.01 -16.82
C PRO A 179 -7.54 -19.97 -17.89
N LEU A 180 -8.48 -19.12 -18.32
CA LEU A 180 -8.23 -18.08 -19.33
C LEU A 180 -7.75 -16.77 -18.70
N GLY A 181 -6.92 -16.05 -19.45
CA GLY A 181 -6.37 -14.75 -19.07
C GLY A 181 -5.21 -14.86 -18.07
N ASP A 182 -4.53 -13.75 -17.87
CA ASP A 182 -3.35 -13.69 -17.01
C ASP A 182 -3.70 -13.91 -15.53
N GLU A 183 -2.70 -14.36 -14.77
CA GLU A 183 -2.76 -14.45 -13.31
C GLU A 183 -2.53 -13.09 -12.67
N PHE A 184 -3.23 -12.77 -11.59
CA PHE A 184 -2.97 -11.54 -10.81
C PHE A 184 -1.52 -11.45 -10.35
N LYS A 185 -0.93 -12.58 -9.94
CA LYS A 185 0.50 -12.68 -9.62
C LYS A 185 1.41 -12.19 -10.75
N GLN A 186 1.16 -12.63 -11.98
CA GLN A 186 1.99 -12.27 -13.13
C GLN A 186 1.84 -10.80 -13.48
N ARG A 187 0.60 -10.30 -13.47
CA ARG A 187 0.29 -8.88 -13.70
C ARG A 187 0.96 -7.97 -12.68
N MET A 188 0.85 -8.28 -11.39
CA MET A 188 1.52 -7.50 -10.33
C MET A 188 3.05 -7.57 -10.44
N LYS A 189 3.62 -8.73 -10.78
CA LYS A 189 5.07 -8.83 -11.04
C LYS A 189 5.52 -8.00 -12.24
N LYS A 190 4.67 -7.82 -13.25
CA LYS A 190 4.94 -6.93 -14.38
C LYS A 190 4.90 -5.46 -13.95
N VAL A 191 3.87 -5.07 -13.19
CA VAL A 191 3.71 -3.72 -12.63
C VAL A 191 4.91 -3.33 -11.77
N PHE A 192 5.35 -4.22 -10.88
CA PHE A 192 6.42 -3.99 -9.90
C PHE A 192 7.72 -4.71 -10.30
N SER A 193 8.04 -4.71 -11.59
CA SER A 193 9.10 -5.55 -12.17
C SER A 193 10.50 -5.27 -11.63
N GLU A 194 10.77 -4.03 -11.19
CA GLU A 194 12.04 -3.61 -10.62
C GLU A 194 12.03 -3.56 -9.07
N VAL A 195 10.97 -4.06 -8.44
CA VAL A 195 10.86 -4.11 -6.98
C VAL A 195 11.39 -5.44 -6.48
N PRO A 196 12.44 -5.45 -5.62
CA PRO A 196 13.04 -6.69 -5.16
C PRO A 196 12.11 -7.49 -4.23
N HIS A 197 11.33 -6.79 -3.39
CA HIS A 197 10.39 -7.43 -2.47
C HIS A 197 8.95 -7.02 -2.74
N LEU A 198 8.20 -7.92 -3.37
CA LEU A 198 6.77 -7.77 -3.62
C LEU A 198 5.99 -8.69 -2.69
N TYR A 199 5.25 -8.08 -1.77
CA TYR A 199 4.44 -8.77 -0.79
C TYR A 199 2.95 -8.67 -1.11
N GLY A 200 2.25 -9.79 -1.02
CA GLY A 200 0.81 -9.88 -1.25
C GLY A 200 0.29 -11.29 -0.97
N PHE A 201 -0.95 -11.57 -1.37
CA PHE A 201 -1.69 -12.75 -0.89
C PHE A 201 -2.24 -13.59 -2.06
N LYS A 202 -2.04 -14.91 -1.99
CA LYS A 202 -2.58 -15.86 -2.98
C LYS A 202 -4.05 -16.24 -2.77
N SER A 203 -4.55 -15.99 -1.55
CA SER A 203 -5.88 -16.35 -1.07
C SER A 203 -6.36 -15.22 -0.15
N ILE A 204 -6.63 -15.50 1.12
CA ILE A 204 -7.07 -14.52 2.11
C ILE A 204 -5.89 -13.69 2.62
N GLY A 205 -6.04 -12.37 2.59
CA GLY A 205 -5.13 -11.43 3.23
C GLY A 205 -5.76 -10.80 4.47
N PRO A 206 -4.98 -10.52 5.53
CA PRO A 206 -5.45 -9.72 6.65
C PRO A 206 -5.70 -8.29 6.18
N SER A 207 -6.77 -7.69 6.70
CA SER A 207 -7.12 -6.30 6.42
C SER A 207 -7.55 -5.58 7.70
N GLY A 208 -7.42 -4.26 7.68
CA GLY A 208 -7.84 -3.41 8.78
C GLY A 208 -7.10 -3.75 10.08
N LYS A 209 -7.79 -3.62 11.22
CA LYS A 209 -7.21 -3.85 12.56
C LYS A 209 -6.50 -5.20 12.73
N SER A 210 -6.90 -6.23 11.98
CA SER A 210 -6.27 -7.55 12.04
C SER A 210 -4.82 -7.55 11.57
N VAL A 211 -4.42 -6.59 10.71
CA VAL A 211 -3.09 -6.51 10.11
C VAL A 211 -2.00 -6.18 11.12
N LYS A 212 -2.35 -5.43 12.18
CA LYS A 212 -1.40 -4.80 13.08
C LYS A 212 -0.43 -5.80 13.70
N GLN A 213 -0.94 -6.90 14.24
CA GLN A 213 -0.11 -7.92 14.91
C GLN A 213 0.93 -8.56 13.97
N TYR A 214 0.61 -8.67 12.67
CA TYR A 214 1.51 -9.28 11.70
C TYR A 214 2.62 -8.31 11.30
N LEU A 215 2.26 -7.05 11.11
CA LEU A 215 3.23 -5.98 10.86
C LEU A 215 4.13 -5.74 12.07
N ASP A 216 3.58 -5.74 13.29
CA ASP A 216 4.38 -5.66 14.51
C ASP A 216 5.46 -6.77 14.52
N LYS A 217 5.10 -8.02 14.18
CA LYS A 217 6.06 -9.14 14.07
C LYS A 217 7.08 -8.95 12.96
N TYR A 218 6.66 -8.44 11.80
CA TYR A 218 7.53 -8.13 10.68
C TYR A 218 8.61 -7.12 11.09
N PHE A 219 8.22 -6.01 11.73
CA PHE A 219 9.14 -4.98 12.20
C PHE A 219 10.00 -5.43 13.39
N LEU A 220 9.51 -6.33 14.26
CA LEU A 220 10.31 -6.90 15.34
C LEU A 220 11.54 -7.67 14.85
N LYS A 221 11.44 -8.34 13.70
CA LYS A 221 12.59 -9.02 13.06
C LYS A 221 13.58 -8.02 12.43
N LYS A 222 13.12 -6.81 12.10
CA LYS A 222 13.87 -5.76 11.40
C LYS A 222 13.96 -4.48 12.25
N LYS A 223 14.49 -4.60 13.48
CA LYS A 223 14.52 -3.50 14.47
C LYS A 223 15.14 -2.21 13.93
N ASP A 224 16.22 -2.31 13.16
CA ASP A 224 16.78 -1.19 12.40
C ASP A 224 16.36 -1.30 10.94
N TYR A 225 15.14 -0.87 10.68
CA TYR A 225 14.51 -0.99 9.38
C TYR A 225 15.17 -0.05 8.35
N SER A 226 15.67 1.10 8.81
CA SER A 226 16.45 2.01 7.97
C SER A 226 17.72 1.36 7.42
N ASN A 227 18.46 0.63 8.26
CA ASN A 227 19.66 -0.08 7.83
C ASN A 227 19.32 -1.27 6.92
N TYR A 228 18.23 -1.98 7.22
CA TYR A 228 17.70 -3.01 6.35
C TYR A 228 17.44 -2.47 4.93
N LEU A 229 16.70 -1.36 4.78
CA LEU A 229 16.43 -0.76 3.48
C LEU A 229 17.69 -0.25 2.77
N ASN A 230 18.73 0.16 3.50
CA ASN A 230 20.02 0.51 2.88
C ASN A 230 20.65 -0.72 2.20
N ASN A 231 20.68 -1.85 2.89
CA ASN A 231 21.18 -3.11 2.32
C ASN A 231 20.39 -3.53 1.08
N GLU A 232 19.06 -3.37 1.11
CA GLU A 232 18.21 -3.65 -0.06
C GLU A 232 18.51 -2.74 -1.26
N THR A 233 18.91 -1.49 -1.01
CA THR A 233 19.39 -0.58 -2.07
C THR A 233 20.62 -1.15 -2.76
N THR A 234 21.56 -1.67 -1.97
CA THR A 234 22.79 -2.27 -2.48
C THR A 234 22.49 -3.52 -3.31
N LEU A 235 21.57 -4.37 -2.84
CA LEU A 235 21.13 -5.55 -3.60
C LEU A 235 20.45 -5.18 -4.92
N LYS A 236 19.54 -4.19 -4.91
CA LYS A 236 18.88 -3.70 -6.14
C LYS A 236 19.87 -3.21 -7.19
N VAL A 237 20.92 -2.50 -6.77
CA VAL A 237 21.99 -2.04 -7.68
C VAL A 237 22.77 -3.23 -8.25
N VAL A 238 23.10 -4.23 -7.43
CA VAL A 238 23.82 -5.44 -7.88
C VAL A 238 22.96 -6.29 -8.82
N ASP A 239 21.66 -6.44 -8.53
CA ASP A 239 20.74 -7.26 -9.33
C ASP A 239 20.44 -6.63 -10.70
N SER A 240 20.42 -5.28 -10.77
CA SER A 240 20.32 -4.54 -12.04
C SER A 240 21.48 -4.80 -13.00
N LEU A 241 22.58 -5.42 -12.52
CA LEU A 241 23.72 -5.86 -13.31
C LEU A 241 23.64 -7.32 -13.78
N GLY A 242 22.52 -8.03 -13.57
CA GLY A 242 22.20 -9.22 -14.38
C GLY A 242 21.57 -10.44 -13.71
N GLN A 243 21.08 -10.38 -12.47
CA GLN A 243 20.34 -11.50 -11.86
C GLN A 243 19.25 -11.01 -10.91
N ILE A 244 18.00 -10.87 -11.40
CA ILE A 244 16.86 -10.61 -10.53
C ILE A 244 16.45 -11.93 -9.86
N ASN A 245 16.89 -12.15 -8.63
CA ASN A 245 16.33 -13.17 -7.76
C ASN A 245 15.23 -12.53 -6.91
N TYR A 246 13.97 -12.73 -7.30
CA TYR A 246 12.85 -12.38 -6.43
C TYR A 246 12.98 -13.14 -5.11
N THR A 247 13.32 -12.44 -4.03
CA THR A 247 13.29 -13.02 -2.69
C THR A 247 11.86 -13.45 -2.40
N GLU A 248 11.68 -14.74 -2.12
CA GLU A 248 10.38 -15.26 -1.76
C GLU A 248 9.83 -14.41 -0.60
N ASN A 249 8.51 -14.18 -0.63
CA ASN A 249 7.68 -13.49 0.37
C ASN A 249 7.83 -14.09 1.80
N LYS A 250 8.80 -14.97 2.05
CA LYS A 250 9.12 -15.70 3.26
C LYS A 250 9.15 -14.85 4.52
N ASP A 251 9.64 -13.62 4.49
CA ASP A 251 9.71 -12.80 5.71
C ASP A 251 8.34 -12.34 6.20
N LEU A 252 7.52 -11.78 5.29
CA LEU A 252 6.14 -11.42 5.60
C LEU A 252 5.28 -12.69 5.75
N PHE A 253 5.46 -13.67 4.87
CA PHE A 253 4.80 -14.97 4.93
C PHE A 253 5.09 -15.70 6.25
N ASP A 254 6.31 -15.67 6.80
CA ASP A 254 6.63 -16.26 8.10
C ASP A 254 6.03 -15.43 9.26
N ALA A 255 5.85 -14.12 9.07
CA ALA A 255 5.08 -13.29 10.02
C ALA A 255 3.56 -13.62 9.97
N LEU A 256 3.06 -14.05 8.81
CA LEU A 256 1.66 -14.42 8.53
C LEU A 256 1.35 -15.91 8.80
N LYS A 257 2.33 -16.81 8.69
CA LYS A 257 2.23 -18.28 8.79
C LYS A 257 1.77 -18.81 10.14
N VAL A 258 1.82 -17.99 11.18
CA VAL A 258 1.42 -18.38 12.54
C VAL A 258 -0.11 -18.58 12.65
N THR A 259 -0.85 -18.33 11.58
CA THR A 259 -2.28 -18.63 11.46
C THR A 259 -2.54 -19.34 10.13
N ASN A 260 -3.03 -20.58 10.17
CA ASN A 260 -3.44 -21.35 8.99
C ASN A 260 -4.43 -20.54 8.13
N PHE A 261 -4.07 -20.26 6.88
CA PHE A 261 -4.98 -19.87 5.80
C PHE A 261 -4.74 -20.81 4.62
#